data_AF-A0A126V0P4-F1
#
_entry.id   AF-A0A126V0P4-F1
#
_cell.length_a   1.000
_cell.length_b   1.000
_cell.length_c   1.000
_cell.angle_alpha   90.00
_cell.angle_beta   90.00
_cell.angle_gamma   90.00
#
_symmetry.space_group_name_H-M   'P 1'
#
loop_
_entity.id
_entity.type
_entity.pdbx_description
1 polymer ?
#
loop_
_entity_poly.entity_id
_entity_poly.type
_entity_poly.pdbx_seq_one_letter_code
_entity_poly.pdbx_strand_id
1 'polypeptide(L)'
;MPNQITARVPGAGARDFVDWMQNEGNVTLAPSAIWAAFAAAALRSALQAGDDELVISLLDLQAEGRRLTNPDRARLSFLPESDPDARANLALRDLSASPISSLRLAGWDAPSLSIATEGDTYLICLDFTPDQLSDAQAIQLISEFADRLTDPLRHLL
;
A
#
# COMPACT_ATOMS: atom_id res chain seq x y z
N MET A 1 -0.13 -15.19 17.60
CA MET A 1 -1.26 -14.36 17.11
C MET A 1 -0.66 -13.25 16.26
N PRO A 2 -1.28 -12.83 15.14
CA PRO A 2 -0.77 -11.72 14.35
C PRO A 2 -0.86 -10.41 15.13
N ASN A 3 0.22 -9.62 15.08
CA ASN A 3 0.28 -8.27 15.57
C ASN A 3 -0.47 -7.34 14.60
N GLN A 4 -1.00 -6.24 15.10
CA GLN A 4 -1.74 -5.29 14.28
C GLN A 4 -1.39 -3.84 14.67
N ILE A 5 -1.22 -3.01 13.65
CA ILE A 5 -1.07 -1.55 13.80
C ILE A 5 -2.16 -0.89 12.95
N THR A 6 -2.85 0.09 13.52
CA THR A 6 -3.86 0.89 12.81
C THR A 6 -3.45 2.36 12.79
N ALA A 7 -3.75 3.03 11.67
CA ALA A 7 -3.52 4.46 11.50
C ALA A 7 -4.72 5.11 10.78
N ARG A 8 -4.90 6.41 11.00
CA ARG A 8 -5.94 7.22 10.37
C ARG A 8 -5.27 8.39 9.69
N VAL A 9 -5.54 8.56 8.39
CA VAL A 9 -4.89 9.60 7.58
C VAL A 9 -5.96 10.37 6.81
N PRO A 10 -5.91 11.71 6.77
CA PRO A 10 -6.79 12.48 5.89
C PRO A 10 -6.61 12.04 4.43
N GLY A 11 -7.70 11.69 3.75
CA GLY A 11 -7.67 11.24 2.36
C GLY A 11 -7.55 12.38 1.34
N ALA A 12 -7.64 13.64 1.78
CA ALA A 12 -7.57 14.83 0.93
C ALA A 12 -6.28 14.87 0.09
N GLY A 13 -5.10 14.70 0.70
CA GLY A 13 -3.82 14.78 -0.02
C GLY A 13 -3.71 13.79 -1.19
N ALA A 14 -4.12 12.54 -0.99
CA ALA A 14 -4.13 11.55 -2.06
C ALA A 14 -5.16 11.83 -3.15
N ARG A 15 -6.35 12.36 -2.79
CA ARG A 15 -7.38 12.74 -3.77
C ARG A 15 -6.95 13.94 -4.60
N ASP A 16 -6.46 14.98 -3.94
CA ASP A 16 -5.94 16.20 -4.59
C ASP A 16 -4.81 15.84 -5.56
N PHE A 17 -3.95 14.88 -5.19
CA PHE A 17 -2.90 14.37 -6.07
C PHE A 17 -3.44 13.61 -7.30
N VAL A 18 -4.44 12.73 -7.12
CA VAL A 18 -5.09 12.03 -8.23
C VAL A 18 -5.75 13.03 -9.18
N ASP A 19 -6.46 14.01 -8.63
CA ASP A 19 -7.14 15.06 -9.39
C ASP A 19 -6.13 15.92 -10.16
N TRP A 20 -5.01 16.28 -9.54
CA TRP A 20 -3.92 17.01 -10.20
C TRP A 20 -3.30 16.21 -11.36
N MET A 21 -3.00 14.92 -11.16
CA MET A 21 -2.46 14.04 -12.21
C MET A 21 -3.40 13.90 -13.42
N GLN A 22 -4.72 13.90 -13.18
CA GLN A 22 -5.71 13.88 -14.25
C GLN A 22 -5.75 15.22 -14.99
N ASN A 23 -5.85 16.33 -14.25
CA ASN A 23 -6.09 17.65 -14.84
C ASN A 23 -4.86 18.24 -15.52
N GLU A 24 -3.66 18.06 -14.96
CA GLU A 24 -2.42 18.61 -15.52
C GLU A 24 -1.61 17.58 -16.29
N GLY A 25 -1.61 16.32 -15.84
CA GLY A 25 -0.85 15.24 -16.47
C GLY A 25 -1.58 14.52 -17.60
N ASN A 26 -2.91 14.70 -17.71
CA ASN A 26 -3.78 13.90 -18.57
C ASN A 26 -3.60 12.38 -18.36
N VAL A 27 -3.36 11.97 -17.11
CA VAL A 27 -3.17 10.58 -16.69
C VAL A 27 -4.28 10.18 -15.72
N THR A 28 -5.08 9.18 -16.10
CA THR A 28 -6.03 8.55 -15.18
C THR A 28 -5.30 7.51 -14.32
N LEU A 29 -5.26 7.73 -13.01
CA LEU A 29 -4.70 6.80 -12.03
C LEU A 29 -5.79 6.20 -11.16
N ALA A 30 -5.74 4.88 -10.97
CA ALA A 30 -6.47 4.24 -9.89
C ALA A 30 -5.79 4.57 -8.55
N PRO A 31 -6.53 4.89 -7.47
CA PRO A 31 -5.95 5.14 -6.15
C PRO A 31 -5.04 3.99 -5.66
N SER A 32 -5.42 2.75 -5.98
CA SER A 32 -4.65 1.55 -5.65
C SER A 32 -3.25 1.50 -6.26
N ALA A 33 -3.02 2.18 -7.39
CA ALA A 33 -1.68 2.29 -7.99
C ALA A 33 -0.74 3.15 -7.11
N ILE A 34 -1.26 4.26 -6.58
CA ILE A 34 -0.52 5.13 -5.66
C ILE A 34 -0.23 4.38 -4.36
N TRP A 35 -1.24 3.69 -3.82
CA TRP A 35 -1.08 2.90 -2.60
C TRP A 35 -0.03 1.80 -2.78
N ALA A 36 0.00 1.11 -3.92
CA ALA A 36 1.00 0.08 -4.19
C ALA A 36 2.42 0.67 -4.23
N ALA A 37 2.61 1.80 -4.91
CA ALA A 37 3.90 2.47 -4.98
C ALA A 37 4.37 2.97 -3.60
N PHE A 38 3.48 3.60 -2.83
CA PHE A 38 3.81 4.10 -1.50
C PHE A 38 4.07 2.98 -0.50
N ALA A 39 3.29 1.89 -0.56
CA ALA A 39 3.49 0.73 0.28
C ALA A 39 4.84 0.04 -0.03
N ALA A 40 5.22 -0.10 -1.31
CA ALA A 40 6.53 -0.62 -1.68
C ALA A 40 7.67 0.29 -1.21
N ALA A 41 7.54 1.61 -1.36
CA ALA A 41 8.58 2.55 -0.94
C ALA A 41 8.80 2.50 0.58
N ALA A 42 7.71 2.51 1.35
CA ALA A 42 7.75 2.41 2.80
C ALA A 42 8.29 1.05 3.27
N LEU A 43 7.92 -0.05 2.59
CA LEU A 43 8.44 -1.38 2.87
C LEU A 43 9.93 -1.49 2.57
N ARG A 44 10.39 -0.94 1.44
CA ARG A 44 11.81 -0.92 1.07
C ARG A 44 12.64 -0.22 2.12
N SER A 45 12.17 0.92 2.62
CA SER A 45 12.81 1.67 3.69
C SER A 45 12.85 0.87 5.01
N ALA A 46 11.72 0.30 5.42
CA ALA A 46 11.61 -0.50 6.64
C ALA A 46 12.49 -1.76 6.61
N LEU A 47 12.56 -2.44 5.46
CA LEU A 47 13.39 -3.64 5.29
C LEU A 47 14.86 -3.33 4.99
N GLN A 48 15.21 -2.06 4.73
CA GLN A 48 16.52 -1.67 4.21
C GLN A 48 16.90 -2.45 2.95
N ALA A 49 15.91 -2.73 2.10
CA ALA A 49 16.03 -3.68 0.99
C ALA A 49 16.87 -3.16 -0.18
N GLY A 50 17.37 -1.91 -0.14
CA GLY A 50 18.21 -1.35 -1.21
C GLY A 50 17.59 -1.55 -2.59
N ASP A 51 18.32 -2.23 -3.48
CA ASP A 51 17.89 -2.57 -4.85
C ASP A 51 17.20 -3.93 -5.00
N ASP A 52 16.94 -4.64 -3.90
CA ASP A 52 16.27 -5.93 -3.93
C ASP A 52 14.86 -5.81 -4.54
N GLU A 53 14.44 -6.88 -5.19
CA GLU A 53 13.10 -6.97 -5.75
C GLU A 53 12.04 -7.06 -4.64
N LEU A 54 11.04 -6.19 -4.73
CA LEU A 54 9.84 -6.24 -3.89
C LEU A 54 8.62 -6.52 -4.76
N VAL A 55 7.85 -7.54 -4.38
CA VAL A 55 6.58 -7.90 -4.99
C VAL A 55 5.44 -7.49 -4.07
N ILE A 56 4.56 -6.61 -4.55
CA ILE A 56 3.32 -6.21 -3.85
C ILE A 56 2.16 -6.93 -4.50
N SER A 57 1.42 -7.72 -3.72
CA SER A 57 0.16 -8.32 -4.17
C SER A 57 -0.96 -7.33 -3.89
N LEU A 58 -1.55 -6.75 -4.94
CA LEU A 58 -2.70 -5.88 -4.86
C LEU A 58 -3.97 -6.73 -4.96
N LEU A 59 -4.74 -6.80 -3.88
CA LEU A 59 -5.91 -7.65 -3.71
C LEU A 59 -7.18 -6.80 -3.65
N ASP A 60 -8.20 -7.22 -4.39
CA ASP A 60 -9.55 -6.68 -4.25
C ASP A 60 -10.33 -7.39 -3.12
N LEU A 61 -11.63 -7.10 -3.05
CA LEU A 61 -12.55 -7.69 -2.06
C LEU A 61 -12.73 -9.20 -2.21
N GLN A 62 -12.55 -9.76 -3.41
CA GLN A 62 -12.60 -11.21 -3.67
C GLN A 62 -11.25 -11.88 -3.45
N ALA A 63 -10.23 -11.13 -3.03
CA ALA A 63 -8.84 -11.58 -2.93
C ALA A 63 -8.27 -12.06 -4.28
N GLU A 64 -8.88 -11.63 -5.38
CA GLU A 64 -8.27 -11.70 -6.70
C GLU A 64 -7.41 -10.45 -6.88
N GLY A 65 -6.30 -10.58 -7.59
CA GLY A 65 -5.31 -9.52 -7.54
C GLY A 65 -4.16 -9.64 -8.51
N ARG A 66 -3.46 -8.53 -8.67
CA ARG A 66 -2.26 -8.41 -9.49
C ARG A 66 -1.04 -8.44 -8.57
N ARG A 67 0.03 -9.10 -9.00
CA ARG A 67 1.34 -8.96 -8.34
C ARG A 67 2.16 -7.93 -9.10
N LEU A 68 2.71 -6.97 -8.38
CA LEU A 68 3.42 -5.84 -8.96
C LEU A 68 4.88 -5.87 -8.50
N THR A 69 5.80 -5.83 -9.45
CA THR A 69 7.24 -5.80 -9.16
C THR A 69 7.71 -4.35 -9.03
N ASN A 70 8.33 -4.02 -7.90
CA ASN A 70 8.91 -2.72 -7.56
C ASN A 70 8.02 -1.52 -7.95
N PRO A 71 6.74 -1.46 -7.52
CA PRO A 71 5.84 -0.39 -7.94
C PRO A 71 6.30 0.99 -7.46
N ASP A 72 7.18 1.08 -6.45
CA ASP A 72 7.82 2.31 -5.99
C ASP A 72 8.86 2.87 -6.98
N ARG A 73 9.37 2.04 -7.89
CA ARG A 73 10.38 2.40 -8.89
C ARG A 73 9.81 2.55 -10.30
N ALA A 74 8.52 2.30 -10.44
CA ALA A 74 7.80 2.37 -11.70
C ALA A 74 7.12 3.72 -11.88
N ARG A 75 6.70 4.01 -13.12
CA ARG A 75 5.78 5.12 -13.37
C ARG A 75 4.39 4.71 -12.88
N LEU A 76 3.69 5.59 -12.16
CA LEU A 76 2.34 5.28 -11.64
C LEU A 76 1.35 4.89 -12.75
N SER A 77 1.53 5.41 -13.97
CA SER A 77 0.71 5.06 -15.15
C SER A 77 1.02 3.68 -15.74
N PHE A 78 2.11 3.04 -15.32
CA PHE A 78 2.55 1.73 -15.80
C PHE A 78 3.30 0.98 -14.70
N LEU A 79 2.56 0.20 -13.90
CA LEU A 79 3.12 -0.66 -12.87
C LEU A 79 3.44 -2.04 -13.46
N PRO A 80 4.71 -2.49 -13.43
CA PRO A 80 5.11 -3.79 -13.95
C PRO A 80 4.43 -4.93 -13.18
N GLU A 81 3.86 -5.87 -13.92
CA GLU A 81 3.33 -7.10 -13.34
C GLU A 81 4.47 -8.11 -13.11
N SER A 82 4.35 -8.83 -12.00
CA SER A 82 5.21 -9.96 -11.64
C SER A 82 4.60 -11.26 -12.15
N ASP A 83 5.37 -12.35 -12.00
CA ASP A 83 4.83 -13.69 -12.14
C ASP A 83 3.65 -13.89 -11.15
N PRO A 84 2.49 -14.43 -11.58
CA PRO A 84 1.35 -14.68 -10.70
C PRO A 84 1.66 -15.55 -9.47
N ASP A 85 2.72 -16.36 -9.53
CA ASP A 85 3.17 -17.25 -8.45
C ASP A 85 4.33 -16.66 -7.63
N ALA A 86 4.90 -15.50 -8.03
CA ALA A 86 6.01 -14.87 -7.31
C ALA A 86 5.62 -14.49 -5.87
N ARG A 87 6.34 -14.98 -4.86
CA ARG A 87 6.05 -14.71 -3.44
C ARG A 87 5.95 -13.20 -3.16
N ALA A 88 4.82 -12.77 -2.61
CA ALA A 88 4.64 -11.37 -2.23
C ALA A 88 5.44 -11.01 -0.97
N ASN A 89 6.01 -9.82 -0.94
CA ASN A 89 6.62 -9.22 0.26
C ASN A 89 5.56 -8.50 1.10
N LEU A 90 4.46 -8.06 0.49
CA LEU A 90 3.33 -7.40 1.15
C LEU A 90 2.05 -7.64 0.35
N ALA A 91 0.96 -7.94 1.05
CA ALA A 91 -0.38 -7.98 0.48
C ALA A 91 -1.12 -6.67 0.77
N LEU A 92 -1.40 -5.89 -0.26
CA LEU A 92 -2.15 -4.64 -0.20
C LEU A 92 -3.61 -4.90 -0.56
N ARG A 93 -4.54 -4.66 0.37
CA ARG A 93 -5.97 -4.92 0.16
C ARG A 93 -6.77 -3.62 0.08
N ASP A 94 -7.48 -3.47 -1.03
CA ASP A 94 -8.41 -2.36 -1.23
C ASP A 94 -9.79 -2.71 -0.67
N LEU A 95 -10.18 -1.99 0.39
CA LEU A 95 -11.53 -2.04 0.99
C LEU A 95 -12.31 -0.74 0.74
N SER A 96 -11.74 0.22 0.03
CA SER A 96 -12.23 1.61 -0.08
C SER A 96 -13.58 1.74 -0.81
N ALA A 97 -13.90 0.77 -1.66
CA ALA A 97 -15.18 0.68 -2.38
C ALA A 97 -16.20 -0.22 -1.66
N SER A 98 -16.01 -0.50 -0.36
CA SER A 98 -16.84 -1.42 0.41
C SER A 98 -17.28 -0.79 1.74
N PRO A 99 -18.34 -1.33 2.39
CA PRO A 99 -18.71 -0.94 3.74
C PRO A 99 -17.78 -1.53 4.83
N ILE A 100 -16.75 -2.30 4.45
CA ILE A 100 -15.83 -2.95 5.39
C ILE A 100 -14.79 -1.92 5.85
N SER A 101 -14.82 -1.56 7.13
CA SER A 101 -13.88 -0.61 7.73
C SER A 101 -12.63 -1.25 8.34
N SER A 102 -12.69 -2.55 8.64
CA SER A 102 -11.56 -3.35 9.12
C SER A 102 -11.77 -4.82 8.80
N LEU A 103 -10.68 -5.52 8.52
CA LEU A 103 -10.67 -6.95 8.24
C LEU A 103 -9.44 -7.57 8.89
N ARG A 104 -9.63 -8.67 9.62
CA ARG A 104 -8.54 -9.51 10.11
C ARG A 104 -8.81 -10.94 9.65
N LEU A 105 -7.94 -11.45 8.80
CA LEU A 105 -7.97 -12.81 8.29
C LEU A 105 -6.90 -13.65 9.01
N ALA A 106 -6.64 -14.86 8.55
CA ALA A 106 -5.56 -15.71 9.06
C ALA A 106 -4.85 -16.38 7.87
N GLY A 107 -3.62 -16.87 8.08
CA GLY A 107 -2.93 -17.71 7.10
C GLY A 107 -2.31 -16.95 5.92
N TRP A 108 -1.69 -15.80 6.17
CA TRP A 108 -1.00 -15.04 5.12
C TRP A 108 0.48 -15.40 5.02
N ASP A 109 0.96 -15.57 3.79
CA ASP A 109 2.38 -15.80 3.48
C ASP A 109 3.24 -14.52 3.55
N ALA A 110 2.59 -13.37 3.69
CA ALA A 110 3.17 -12.02 3.74
C ALA A 110 2.39 -11.13 4.74
N PRO A 111 3.00 -10.05 5.27
CA PRO A 111 2.25 -9.03 6.00
C PRO A 111 1.15 -8.44 5.11
N SER A 112 0.03 -8.02 5.70
CA SER A 112 -1.13 -7.49 4.97
C SER A 112 -1.44 -6.06 5.40
N LEU A 113 -1.46 -5.15 4.42
CA LEU A 113 -1.86 -3.77 4.58
C LEU A 113 -3.25 -3.59 3.95
N SER A 114 -4.26 -3.25 4.74
CA SER A 114 -5.62 -2.98 4.27
C SER A 114 -5.92 -1.48 4.33
N ILE A 115 -6.61 -0.97 3.30
CA ILE A 115 -7.02 0.43 3.21
C ILE A 115 -8.53 0.48 3.04
N ALA A 116 -9.21 1.06 4.03
CA ALA A 116 -10.64 1.38 3.98
C ALA A 116 -10.86 2.89 4.03
N THR A 117 -12.10 3.32 3.81
CA THR A 117 -12.51 4.73 3.90
C THR A 117 -13.56 4.92 4.99
N GLU A 118 -13.45 6.01 5.73
CA GLU A 118 -14.49 6.48 6.66
C GLU A 118 -14.68 7.98 6.43
N GLY A 119 -15.71 8.32 5.64
CA GLY A 119 -15.86 9.68 5.10
C GLY A 119 -14.63 10.08 4.28
N ASP A 120 -14.00 11.18 4.69
CA ASP A 120 -12.79 11.72 4.04
C ASP A 120 -11.47 11.17 4.62
N THR A 121 -11.53 10.14 5.46
CA THR A 121 -10.37 9.56 6.15
C THR A 121 -10.04 8.17 5.58
N TYR A 122 -8.77 7.88 5.34
CA TYR A 122 -8.31 6.51 5.15
C TYR A 122 -8.06 5.83 6.49
N LEU A 123 -8.60 4.62 6.63
CA LEU A 123 -8.29 3.70 7.71
C LEU A 123 -7.27 2.70 7.20
N ILE A 124 -6.09 2.71 7.81
CA ILE A 124 -4.96 1.88 7.40
C ILE A 124 -4.76 0.83 8.49
N CYS A 125 -4.69 -0.44 8.10
CA CYS A 125 -4.50 -1.56 9.02
C CYS A 125 -3.40 -2.47 8.50
N LEU A 126 -2.31 -2.62 9.27
CA LEU A 126 -1.25 -3.60 9.01
C LEU A 126 -1.42 -4.77 9.96
N ASP A 127 -1.60 -5.96 9.41
CA ASP A 127 -1.55 -7.24 10.11
C ASP A 127 -0.26 -7.99 9.73
N PHE A 128 0.49 -8.46 10.71
CA PHE A 128 1.79 -9.12 10.48
C PHE A 128 2.11 -10.13 11.59
N THR A 129 3.07 -11.03 11.33
CA THR A 129 3.68 -11.88 12.37
C THR A 129 5.11 -11.42 12.69
N PRO A 130 5.65 -11.75 13.88
CA PRO A 130 7.04 -11.44 14.22
C PRO A 130 8.08 -12.05 13.26
N ASP A 131 7.73 -13.14 12.56
CA ASP A 131 8.59 -13.77 11.54
C ASP A 131 8.59 -13.01 10.21
N GLN A 132 7.59 -12.14 9.98
CA GLN A 132 7.45 -11.34 8.77
C GLN A 132 8.07 -9.95 8.93
N LEU A 133 7.74 -9.27 10.03
CA LEU A 133 8.22 -7.94 10.36
C LEU A 133 8.50 -7.87 11.87
N SER A 134 9.63 -7.26 12.23
CA SER A 134 9.82 -6.80 13.61
C SER A 134 8.88 -5.62 13.91
N ASP A 135 8.59 -5.38 15.19
CA ASP A 135 7.74 -4.25 15.61
C ASP A 135 8.26 -2.90 15.11
N ALA A 136 9.59 -2.71 15.11
CA ALA A 136 10.22 -1.48 14.60
C ALA A 136 9.98 -1.29 13.09
N GLN A 137 10.11 -2.37 12.31
CA GLN A 137 9.87 -2.34 10.86
C GLN A 137 8.39 -2.09 10.55
N ALA A 138 7.48 -2.69 11.32
CA ALA A 138 6.05 -2.49 11.16
C ALA A 138 5.63 -1.04 11.49
N ILE A 139 6.17 -0.46 12.56
CA ILE A 139 5.95 0.95 12.93
C ILE A 139 6.48 1.88 11.84
N GLN A 140 7.70 1.62 11.35
CA GLN A 140 8.30 2.43 10.28
C GLN A 140 7.46 2.35 9.00
N LEU A 141 7.07 1.14 8.58
CA LEU A 141 6.21 0.92 7.40
C LEU A 141 4.92 1.73 7.47
N ILE A 142 4.18 1.65 8.59
CA ILE A 142 2.92 2.39 8.75
C ILE A 142 3.15 3.90 8.76
N SER A 143 4.17 4.38 9.48
CA SER A 143 4.44 5.82 9.59
C SER A 143 4.81 6.40 8.24
N GLU A 144 5.74 5.76 7.53
CA GLU A 144 6.21 6.19 6.22
C GLU A 144 5.14 6.08 5.12
N PHE A 145 4.25 5.09 5.20
CA PHE A 145 3.11 4.97 4.31
C PHE A 145 2.08 6.08 4.57
N ALA A 146 1.78 6.35 5.84
CA ALA A 146 0.85 7.41 6.24
C ALA A 146 1.35 8.81 5.85
N ASP A 147 2.65 9.08 6.00
CA ASP A 147 3.27 10.35 5.61
C ASP A 147 3.14 10.57 4.10
N ARG A 148 3.42 9.54 3.29
CA ARG A 148 3.25 9.58 1.82
C ARG A 148 1.81 9.82 1.38
N LEU A 149 0.83 9.27 2.09
CA LEU A 149 -0.59 9.54 1.81
C LEU A 149 -1.02 10.96 2.21
N THR A 150 -0.40 11.52 3.25
CA THR A 150 -0.71 12.86 3.76
C THR A 150 -0.20 13.94 2.80
N ASP A 151 1.02 13.78 2.27
CA ASP A 151 1.64 14.72 1.33
C ASP A 151 2.33 13.99 0.15
N PRO A 152 1.55 13.45 -0.81
CA PRO A 152 2.08 12.67 -1.94
C PRO A 152 3.16 13.39 -2.77
N LEU A 153 2.98 14.69 -3.00
CA LEU A 153 3.87 15.47 -3.87
C LEU A 153 5.27 15.59 -3.28
N ARG A 154 5.40 15.75 -1.96
CA ARG A 154 6.70 15.84 -1.28
C ARG A 154 7.55 14.57 -1.46
N HIS A 155 6.90 13.43 -1.65
CA HIS A 155 7.59 12.13 -1.71
C HIS A 155 7.85 11.65 -3.15
N LEU A 156 7.43 12.42 -4.15
CA LEU A 156 7.69 12.15 -5.58
C LEU A 156 8.72 13.11 -6.20
N LEU A 157 9.13 14.15 -5.47
CA LEU A 157 10.17 15.12 -5.84
C LEU A 157 11.51 14.80 -5.17
#